data_AF-A0A2K3KLQ9-F1
#
_entry.id   AF-A0A2K3KLQ9-F1
#
_cell.length_a   1.000
_cell.length_b   1.000
_cell.length_c   1.000
_cell.angle_alpha   90.00
_cell.angle_beta   90.00
_cell.angle_gamma   90.00
#
_symmetry.space_group_name_H-M   'P 1'
#
loop_
_entity.id
_entity.type
_entity.pdbx_description
1 polymer ?
#
loop_
_entity_poly.entity_id
_entity_poly.type
_entity_poly.pdbx_seq_one_letter_code
_entity_poly.pdbx_strand_id
1 'polypeptide(L)'
;MEFLYEYHNSASLPKAITGSFLTLIPKKDHPQALSDYDLGWRQWIRAFVFQSSMSVLVNGSPKEDFNVGKGLRQGDPLSPIMFLIVDGGLTSLMRRAVDNSIFQ
;
A
#
# COMPACT_ATOMS: atom_id res chain seq x y z
N MET A 1 -16.46 5.10 -3.10
CA MET A 1 -16.57 4.73 -1.67
C MET A 1 -17.16 3.34 -1.48
N GLU A 2 -17.95 2.79 -2.42
CA GLU A 2 -18.42 1.39 -2.35
C GLU A 2 -17.31 0.34 -2.28
N PHE A 3 -16.17 0.56 -2.94
CA PHE A 3 -15.08 -0.43 -2.96
C PHE A 3 -14.49 -0.73 -1.56
N LEU A 4 -14.25 0.30 -0.75
CA LEU A 4 -13.71 0.13 0.61
C LEU A 4 -14.73 -0.54 1.51
N TYR A 5 -16.01 -0.20 1.31
CA TYR A 5 -17.12 -0.81 2.04
C TYR A 5 -17.26 -2.29 1.71
N GLU A 6 -17.17 -2.66 0.42
CA GLU A 6 -17.19 -4.06 -0.01
C GLU A 6 -16.00 -4.83 0.57
N TYR A 7 -14.77 -4.33 0.41
CA TYR A 7 -13.57 -4.94 1.00
C TYR A 7 -13.68 -5.13 2.52
N HIS A 8 -14.14 -4.10 3.24
CA HIS A 8 -14.28 -4.17 4.69
C HIS A 8 -15.31 -5.23 5.13
N ASN A 9 -16.35 -5.46 4.34
CA ASN A 9 -17.42 -6.40 4.68
C ASN A 9 -17.16 -7.83 4.21
N SER A 10 -16.43 -8.03 3.10
CA SER A 10 -16.22 -9.35 2.50
C SER A 10 -14.79 -9.86 2.60
N ALA A 11 -13.84 -9.01 3.03
CA ALA A 11 -12.40 -9.23 2.87
C ALA A 11 -12.00 -9.58 1.42
N SER A 12 -12.83 -9.22 0.44
CA SER A 12 -12.63 -9.54 -0.98
C SER A 12 -12.48 -8.29 -1.83
N LEU A 13 -11.54 -8.34 -2.77
CA LEU A 13 -11.30 -7.25 -3.72
C LEU A 13 -12.13 -7.47 -4.99
N PRO A 14 -12.86 -6.46 -5.49
CA PRO A 14 -13.65 -6.57 -6.71
C PRO A 14 -12.81 -7.01 -7.91
N LYS A 15 -13.32 -7.97 -8.71
CA LYS A 15 -12.61 -8.62 -9.84
C LYS A 15 -11.95 -7.67 -10.84
N ALA A 16 -12.55 -6.50 -11.07
CA ALA A 16 -12.03 -5.48 -11.97
C ALA A 16 -10.72 -4.81 -11.47
N ILE A 17 -10.50 -4.83 -10.15
CA ILE A 17 -9.30 -4.31 -9.48
C ILE A 17 -8.30 -5.47 -9.28
N THR A 18 -8.76 -6.70 -9.10
CA THR A 18 -7.87 -7.83 -8.78
C THR A 18 -6.84 -8.15 -9.88
N GLY A 19 -7.18 -7.90 -11.16
CA GLY A 19 -6.36 -8.29 -12.32
C GLY A 19 -5.11 -7.45 -12.57
N SER A 20 -5.24 -6.12 -12.55
CA SER A 20 -4.12 -5.19 -12.85
C SER A 20 -3.31 -4.81 -11.60
N PHE A 21 -3.91 -4.96 -10.40
CA PHE A 21 -3.30 -4.51 -9.16
C PHE A 21 -2.45 -5.60 -8.47
N LEU A 22 -2.82 -6.89 -8.58
CA LEU A 22 -2.00 -7.98 -8.04
C LEU A 22 -0.76 -8.32 -8.87
N THR A 23 -0.68 -7.88 -10.13
CA THR A 23 0.49 -8.12 -11.00
C THR A 23 1.70 -7.26 -10.63
N LEU A 24 1.50 -6.19 -9.85
CA LEU A 24 2.57 -5.30 -9.39
C LEU A 24 3.28 -5.79 -8.14
N ILE A 25 2.75 -6.80 -7.45
CA ILE A 25 3.46 -7.47 -6.35
C ILE A 25 4.25 -8.63 -6.95
N PRO A 26 5.59 -8.62 -6.89
CA PRO A 26 6.40 -9.71 -7.38
C PRO A 26 6.00 -10.98 -6.63
N LYS A 27 5.51 -11.98 -7.36
CA LYS A 27 5.23 -13.30 -6.80
C LYS A 27 6.57 -14.01 -6.60
N LYS A 28 7.18 -13.75 -5.44
CA LYS A 28 8.36 -14.47 -4.97
C LYS A 28 7.89 -15.59 -4.04
N ASP A 29 8.41 -16.79 -4.23
CA ASP A 29 8.18 -17.87 -3.28
C ASP A 29 8.97 -17.60 -1.99
N HIS A 30 8.24 -17.52 -0.87
CA HIS A 30 8.78 -17.36 0.49
C HIS A 30 9.88 -16.28 0.68
N PRO A 31 9.65 -15.02 0.27
CA PRO A 31 10.61 -13.94 0.52
C PRO A 31 10.83 -13.75 2.03
N GLN A 32 12.08 -13.69 2.44
CA GLN A 32 12.51 -13.50 3.84
C GLN A 32 13.06 -12.10 4.09
N ALA A 33 13.57 -11.45 3.04
CA ALA A 33 14.19 -10.14 3.11
C ALA A 33 13.71 -9.23 1.97
N LEU A 34 13.77 -7.91 2.19
CA LEU A 34 13.46 -6.93 1.15
C LEU A 34 14.38 -7.09 -0.07
N SER A 35 15.64 -7.50 0.14
CA SER A 35 16.61 -7.80 -0.93
C SER A 35 16.18 -8.93 -1.86
N ASP A 36 15.24 -9.78 -1.45
CA ASP A 36 14.72 -10.85 -2.29
C ASP A 36 13.90 -10.28 -3.46
N TYR A 37 13.37 -9.07 -3.34
CA TYR A 37 12.64 -8.41 -4.42
C TYR A 37 13.60 -7.71 -5.40
N ASP A 38 13.18 -7.69 -6.68
CA ASP A 38 13.93 -7.03 -7.74
C ASP A 38 14.25 -5.56 -7.39
N LEU A 39 15.43 -5.09 -7.82
CA LEU A 39 15.90 -3.74 -7.51
C LEU A 39 14.96 -2.68 -8.08
N GLY A 40 14.43 -2.87 -9.29
CA GLY A 40 13.50 -1.94 -9.92
C GLY A 40 12.21 -1.82 -9.12
N TRP A 41 11.65 -2.95 -8.67
CA TRP A 41 10.47 -2.94 -7.81
C TRP A 41 10.71 -2.19 -6.50
N ARG A 42 11.84 -2.45 -5.83
CA ARG A 42 12.22 -1.74 -4.59
C ARG A 42 12.35 -0.24 -4.81
N GLN A 43 12.93 0.17 -5.95
CA GLN A 43 13.07 1.58 -6.30
C GLN A 43 11.70 2.23 -6.56
N TRP A 44 10.77 1.54 -7.22
CA TRP A 44 9.41 2.03 -7.47
C TRP A 44 8.64 2.22 -6.17
N ILE A 45 8.69 1.24 -5.27
CA ILE A 45 8.08 1.36 -3.94
C ILE A 45 8.69 2.52 -3.16
N ARG A 46 10.01 2.67 -3.19
CA ARG A 46 10.70 3.80 -2.55
C ARG A 46 10.25 5.14 -3.13
N ALA A 47 10.18 5.27 -4.45
CA ALA A 47 9.70 6.49 -5.11
C ALA A 47 8.26 6.80 -4.73
N PHE A 48 7.38 5.79 -4.73
CA PHE A 48 5.98 5.97 -4.35
C PHE A 48 5.82 6.46 -2.89
N VAL A 49 6.56 5.88 -1.96
CA VAL A 49 6.46 6.21 -0.53
C VAL A 49 7.12 7.55 -0.19
N PHE A 50 8.29 7.84 -0.78
CA PHE A 50 9.13 8.96 -0.34
C PHE A 50 9.19 10.14 -1.32
N GLN A 51 8.73 9.97 -2.56
CA GLN A 51 8.83 10.99 -3.61
C GLN A 51 7.45 11.38 -4.15
N SER A 52 6.41 11.28 -3.32
CA SER A 52 5.06 11.66 -3.68
C SER A 52 4.87 13.18 -3.58
N SER A 53 4.48 13.81 -4.69
CA SER A 53 4.05 15.21 -4.77
C SER A 53 2.55 15.29 -5.03
N MET A 54 1.92 16.35 -4.54
CA MET A 54 0.48 16.61 -4.67
C MET A 54 0.21 18.11 -4.80
N SER A 55 -0.74 18.48 -5.65
CA SER A 55 -1.44 19.77 -5.59
C SER A 55 -2.89 19.58 -5.15
N VAL A 56 -3.42 20.59 -4.48
CA VAL A 56 -4.83 20.63 -4.06
C VAL A 56 -5.55 21.65 -4.92
N LEU A 57 -6.75 21.28 -5.40
CA LEU A 57 -7.65 22.20 -6.07
C LEU A 57 -8.37 23.05 -5.02
N VAL A 58 -8.21 24.37 -5.08
CA VAL A 58 -8.98 25.32 -4.27
C VAL A 58 -9.88 26.11 -5.22
N ASN A 59 -11.20 25.97 -5.05
CA ASN A 59 -12.20 26.53 -5.98
C ASN A 59 -11.99 26.08 -7.44
N GLY A 60 -11.64 24.81 -7.65
CA GLY A 60 -11.40 24.24 -8.97
C GLY A 60 -10.07 24.64 -9.62
N SER A 61 -9.26 25.49 -8.97
CA SER A 61 -7.95 25.90 -9.47
C SER A 61 -6.83 25.19 -8.70
N PRO A 62 -5.87 24.53 -9.38
CA PRO A 62 -4.74 23.88 -8.71
C PRO A 62 -3.86 24.90 -8.01
N LYS A 63 -3.41 24.53 -6.81
CA LYS A 63 -2.38 25.23 -6.06
C LYS A 63 -1.01 24.62 -6.32
N GLU A 64 0.01 25.27 -5.80
CA GLU A 64 1.38 24.79 -5.89
C GLU A 64 1.49 23.36 -5.36
N ASP A 65 2.34 22.60 -6.02
CA ASP A 65 2.68 21.25 -5.62
C ASP A 65 3.46 21.28 -4.31
N PHE A 66 3.18 20.31 -3.43
CA PHE A 66 3.91 20.09 -2.20
C PHE A 66 4.25 18.61 -2.02
N ASN A 67 5.35 18.36 -1.31
CA ASN A 67 5.76 17.01 -0.96
C ASN A 67 4.83 16.43 0.11
N VAL A 68 4.31 15.23 -0.14
CA VAL A 68 3.48 14.51 0.82
C VAL A 68 4.38 13.90 1.88
N GLY A 69 4.33 14.43 3.10
CA GLY A 69 5.19 13.97 4.19
C GLY A 69 4.78 12.63 4.81
N LYS A 70 3.47 12.35 4.88
CA LYS A 70 2.92 11.11 5.45
C LYS A 70 1.59 10.76 4.78
N GLY A 71 1.25 9.47 4.82
CA GLY A 71 -0.02 8.95 4.35
C GLY A 71 0.01 8.52 2.89
N LEU A 72 -1.10 7.91 2.47
CA LEU A 72 -1.33 7.45 1.12
C LEU A 72 -2.34 8.37 0.45
N ARG A 73 -2.16 8.65 -0.84
CA ARG A 73 -3.06 9.52 -1.60
C ARG A 73 -4.43 8.85 -1.75
N GLN A 74 -5.48 9.45 -1.20
CA GLN A 74 -6.83 8.92 -1.36
C GLN A 74 -7.26 9.08 -2.83
N GLY A 75 -7.81 8.02 -3.41
CA GLY A 75 -8.16 7.99 -4.83
C GLY A 75 -6.98 7.69 -5.76
N ASP A 76 -5.76 7.57 -5.24
CA ASP A 76 -4.64 7.01 -6.00
C ASP A 76 -4.84 5.51 -6.15
N PRO A 77 -4.83 4.98 -7.38
CA PRO A 77 -5.04 3.56 -7.64
C PRO A 77 -4.04 2.66 -6.88
N LEU A 78 -2.82 3.10 -6.57
CA LEU A 78 -1.82 2.28 -5.90
C LEU A 78 -1.94 2.26 -4.36
N SER A 79 -2.64 3.24 -3.77
CA SER A 79 -2.80 3.35 -2.32
C SER A 79 -3.43 2.10 -1.66
N PRO A 80 -4.47 1.46 -2.24
CA PRO A 80 -5.03 0.22 -1.68
C PRO A 80 -4.02 -0.93 -1.57
N ILE A 81 -3.16 -1.12 -2.58
CA ILE A 81 -2.13 -2.17 -2.52
C ILE A 81 -1.15 -1.89 -1.39
N MET A 82 -0.69 -0.64 -1.27
CA MET A 82 0.28 -0.26 -0.25
C MET A 82 -0.28 -0.47 1.16
N PHE A 83 -1.58 -0.19 1.35
CA PHE A 83 -2.27 -0.50 2.59
C PHE A 83 -2.25 -2.00 2.90
N LEU A 84 -2.57 -2.86 1.93
CA LEU A 84 -2.56 -4.32 2.11
C LEU A 84 -1.17 -4.88 2.44
N ILE A 85 -0.11 -4.35 1.80
CA ILE A 85 1.27 -4.75 2.09
C ILE A 85 1.63 -4.42 3.54
N VAL A 86 1.29 -3.20 3.99
CA VAL A 86 1.55 -2.75 5.36
C VAL A 86 0.71 -3.56 6.36
N ASP A 87 -0.55 -3.80 6.07
CA ASP A 87 -1.47 -4.57 6.92
C ASP A 87 -0.99 -6.03 7.10
N GLY A 88 -0.59 -6.70 6.01
CA GLY A 88 -0.02 -8.04 6.09
C GLY A 88 1.28 -8.09 6.88
N GLY A 89 2.16 -7.09 6.68
CA GLY A 89 3.39 -6.94 7.45
C GLY A 89 3.14 -6.71 8.94
N LEU A 90 2.22 -5.80 9.27
CA LEU A 90 1.83 -5.49 10.64
C LEU A 90 1.20 -6.72 11.31
N THR A 91 0.29 -7.42 10.64
CA THR A 91 -0.32 -8.66 11.14
C THR A 91 0.74 -9.70 11.47
N SER A 92 1.74 -9.88 10.60
CA SER A 92 2.86 -10.79 10.85
C SER A 92 3.70 -10.38 12.05
N LEU A 93 4.00 -9.07 12.18
CA LEU A 93 4.72 -8.52 13.33
C LEU A 93 3.93 -8.69 14.63
N MET A 94 2.62 -8.46 14.62
CA MET A 94 1.75 -8.65 15.78
C MET A 94 1.69 -10.12 16.21
N ARG A 95 1.55 -11.06 15.26
CA ARG A 95 1.61 -12.50 15.55
C ARG A 95 2.94 -12.89 16.20
N ARG A 96 4.05 -12.45 15.62
CA ARG A 96 5.39 -12.67 16.20
C ARG A 96 5.53 -12.05 17.59
N ALA A 97 4.93 -10.90 17.84
CA ALA A 97 4.99 -10.26 19.14
C ALA A 97 4.21 -11.04 20.20
N VAL A 98 3.06 -11.62 19.84
CA VAL A 98 2.30 -12.56 20.69
C VAL A 98 3.10 -13.84 20.94
N ASP A 99 3.68 -14.45 19.90
CA ASP A 99 4.50 -15.67 20.03
C ASP A 99 5.71 -15.45 20.96
N ASN A 100 6.28 -14.23 20.95
CA ASN A 100 7.39 -13.84 21.83
C ASN A 100 6.91 -13.28 23.18
N SER A 101 5.62 -13.37 23.51
CA SER A 101 5.03 -12.87 24.76
C SER A 101 5.30 -11.37 25.05
N ILE A 102 5.46 -10.56 24.00
CA ILE A 102 5.61 -9.10 24.09
C ILE A 102 4.25 -8.44 24.39
N PHE A 103 3.18 -9.00 23.83
CA PHE A 103 1.80 -8.64 24.12
C PHE A 103 1.08 -9.88 24.66
N GLN A 104 0.27 -9.69 25.71
CA GLN A 104 -0.55 -10.73 26.35
C GLN A 104 -1.94 -10.80 25.72
#